data_AF-A0A3B4TMY3-F1
#
_entry.id   AF-A0A3B4TMY3-F1
#
_cell.length_a   1.000
_cell.length_b   1.000
_cell.length_c   1.000
_cell.angle_alpha   90.00
_cell.angle_beta   90.00
_cell.angle_gamma   90.00
#
_symmetry.space_group_name_H-M   'P 1'
#
loop_
_entity.id
_entity.type
_entity.pdbx_description
1 polymer ?
#
loop_
_entity_poly.entity_id
_entity_poly.type
_entity_poly.pdbx_seq_one_letter_code
_entity_poly.pdbx_strand_id
1 'polypeptide(L)'
;MDSRGLSIFHYVNLSMNWNEAQRYCRENYTDLVTIESADDLTRLNRPGLGTLWSWIGLTDDPKSWKGVMGNDSNSWRWSATGTTSETDYQNWAYNEPTFTYAREKCVYIFNGKWLDDRCWIKKQFVCFNGKKITIMLLVISAV
;
A
#
# COMPACT_ATOMS: atom_id res chain seq x y z
N MET A 1 -13.14 -19.29 -6.30
CA MET A 1 -12.21 -18.77 -7.32
C MET A 1 -11.96 -17.33 -6.96
N ASP A 2 -10.76 -17.03 -6.51
CA ASP A 2 -10.36 -15.70 -6.03
C ASP A 2 -10.55 -14.65 -7.13
N SER A 3 -11.46 -13.71 -6.91
CA SER A 3 -11.81 -12.64 -7.84
C SER A 3 -10.85 -11.43 -7.74
N ARG A 4 -9.74 -11.54 -7.00
CA ARG A 4 -8.72 -10.50 -6.93
C ARG A 4 -8.00 -10.41 -8.29
N GLY A 5 -8.43 -9.43 -9.09
CA GLY A 5 -7.81 -9.08 -10.36
C GLY A 5 -6.28 -8.94 -10.21
N LEU A 6 -5.56 -9.28 -11.27
CA LEU A 6 -4.10 -9.32 -11.24
C LEU A 6 -3.51 -7.90 -11.07
N SER A 7 -3.31 -7.45 -9.83
CA SER A 7 -2.55 -6.23 -9.53
C SER A 7 -1.10 -6.37 -10.01
N ILE A 8 -0.67 -5.42 -10.86
CA ILE A 8 0.73 -5.31 -11.30
C ILE A 8 1.37 -4.19 -10.49
N PHE A 9 2.49 -4.48 -9.85
CA PHE A 9 3.20 -3.53 -9.02
C PHE A 9 4.35 -2.85 -9.79
N HIS A 10 4.51 -1.54 -9.56
CA HIS A 10 5.43 -0.68 -10.28
C HIS A 10 6.29 0.10 -9.30
N TYR A 11 7.57 -0.29 -9.21
CA TYR A 11 8.55 0.50 -8.46
C TYR A 11 8.95 1.75 -9.23
N VAL A 12 8.90 2.89 -8.55
CA VAL A 12 9.24 4.20 -9.09
C VAL A 12 10.50 4.72 -8.38
N ASN A 13 11.57 4.92 -9.15
CA ASN A 13 12.86 5.39 -8.63
C ASN A 13 12.93 6.92 -8.51
N LEU A 14 11.89 7.53 -7.94
CA LEU A 14 11.83 8.96 -7.63
C LEU A 14 11.70 9.12 -6.12
N SER A 15 12.40 10.08 -5.53
CA SER A 15 12.37 10.31 -4.09
C SER A 15 11.35 11.40 -3.74
N MET A 16 10.23 11.00 -3.14
CA MET A 16 9.08 11.86 -2.87
C MET A 16 8.56 11.65 -1.44
N ASN A 17 7.91 12.66 -0.88
CA ASN A 17 7.14 12.45 0.34
C ASN A 17 5.90 11.57 0.05
N TRP A 18 5.26 11.03 1.09
CA TRP A 18 4.18 10.06 0.90
C TRP A 18 3.01 10.62 0.07
N ASN A 19 2.61 11.86 0.32
CA ASN A 19 1.51 12.52 -0.40
C ASN A 19 1.85 12.77 -1.88
N GLU A 20 3.08 13.20 -2.16
CA GLU A 20 3.59 13.37 -3.53
C GLU A 20 3.65 12.03 -4.27
N ALA A 21 4.15 10.99 -3.61
CA ALA A 21 4.21 9.64 -4.16
C ALA A 21 2.81 9.09 -4.47
N GLN A 22 1.85 9.26 -3.56
CA GLN A 22 0.45 8.89 -3.78
C GLN A 22 -0.15 9.62 -4.98
N ARG A 23 0.05 10.93 -5.06
CA ARG A 23 -0.41 11.73 -6.19
C ARG A 23 0.19 11.23 -7.50
N TYR A 24 1.50 11.00 -7.53
CA TYR A 24 2.16 10.44 -8.70
C TYR A 24 1.55 9.10 -9.11
N CYS A 25 1.31 8.20 -8.16
CA CYS A 25 0.68 6.92 -8.46
C CYS A 25 -0.75 7.07 -8.98
N ARG A 26 -1.55 8.03 -8.49
CA ARG A 26 -2.91 8.29 -9.00
C ARG A 26 -2.92 8.97 -10.37
N GLU A 27 -1.89 9.73 -10.71
CA GLU A 27 -1.74 10.38 -12.01
C GLU A 27 -1.23 9.41 -13.09
N ASN A 28 -0.43 8.41 -12.72
CA ASN A 28 0.26 7.52 -13.67
C ASN A 28 -0.18 6.04 -13.61
N TYR A 29 -0.85 5.64 -12.52
CA TYR A 29 -1.26 4.26 -12.20
C TYR A 29 -2.64 4.29 -11.48
N THR A 30 -2.91 3.37 -10.54
CA THR A 30 -4.12 3.41 -9.71
C THR A 30 -3.87 4.13 -8.38
N ASP A 31 -2.97 3.64 -7.53
CA ASP A 31 -2.58 4.25 -6.26
C ASP A 31 -1.24 3.64 -5.80
N LEU A 32 -0.74 4.05 -4.63
CA LEU A 32 0.30 3.32 -3.90
C LEU A 32 -0.16 1.89 -3.60
N VAL A 33 0.79 0.95 -3.59
CA VAL A 33 0.51 -0.48 -3.46
C VAL A 33 -0.26 -0.81 -2.17
N THR A 34 -1.30 -1.64 -2.34
CA THR A 34 -2.03 -2.33 -1.27
C THR A 34 -1.53 -3.76 -1.18
N ILE A 35 -1.24 -4.25 0.03
CA ILE A 35 -0.62 -5.57 0.27
C ILE A 35 -1.51 -6.33 1.25
N GLU A 36 -2.26 -7.32 0.75
CA GLU A 36 -3.25 -8.04 1.55
C GLU A 36 -2.90 -9.51 1.75
N SER A 37 -1.73 -9.94 1.29
CA SER A 37 -1.22 -11.29 1.46
C SER A 37 0.30 -11.36 1.34
N ALA A 38 0.88 -12.45 1.85
CA ALA A 38 2.29 -12.75 1.63
C ALA A 38 2.59 -12.98 0.13
N ASP A 39 1.63 -13.51 -0.64
CA ASP A 39 1.79 -13.74 -2.08
C ASP A 39 1.94 -12.43 -2.85
N ASP A 40 1.30 -11.35 -2.42
CA ASP A 40 1.51 -10.02 -3.01
C ASP A 40 2.98 -9.59 -2.91
N LEU A 41 3.71 -10.03 -1.88
CA LEU A 41 5.11 -9.69 -1.73
C LEU A 41 6.01 -10.35 -2.79
N THR A 42 5.54 -11.43 -3.42
CA THR A 42 6.27 -12.17 -4.46
C THR A 42 6.05 -11.60 -5.87
N ARG A 43 5.08 -10.68 -6.03
CA ARG A 43 4.57 -10.21 -7.34
C ARG A 43 5.24 -8.94 -7.87
N LEU A 44 6.37 -8.51 -7.29
CA LEU A 44 7.16 -7.39 -7.82
C LEU A 44 7.97 -7.79 -9.07
N ASN A 45 7.80 -7.03 -10.16
CA ASN A 45 8.63 -7.14 -11.38
C ASN A 45 10.02 -6.45 -11.25
N ARG A 46 10.71 -6.56 -10.09
CA ARG A 46 12.02 -5.95 -9.80
C ARG A 46 12.77 -6.76 -8.73
N PRO A 47 14.07 -6.48 -8.43
CA PRO A 47 14.72 -7.08 -7.25
C PRO A 47 13.77 -7.03 -6.06
N GLY A 48 13.61 -8.17 -5.39
CA GLY A 48 12.46 -8.43 -4.51
C GLY A 48 12.23 -7.34 -3.47
N LEU A 49 10.99 -7.19 -3.00
CA LEU A 49 10.59 -6.25 -1.93
C LEU A 49 11.52 -6.31 -0.69
N GLY A 50 12.20 -7.44 -0.53
CA GLY A 50 13.22 -7.73 0.47
C GLY A 50 14.45 -6.79 0.50
N THR A 51 14.57 -5.78 -0.37
CA THR A 51 15.64 -4.77 -0.26
C THR A 51 15.19 -3.33 -0.55
N LEU A 52 13.89 -3.09 -0.76
CA LEU A 52 13.41 -1.76 -1.12
C LEU A 52 13.27 -0.89 0.12
N TRP A 53 13.58 0.39 0.00
CA TRP A 53 13.23 1.42 0.99
C TRP A 53 12.15 2.30 0.36
N SER A 54 10.88 1.91 0.50
CA SER A 54 9.83 2.48 -0.36
C SER A 54 8.46 2.63 0.28
N TRP A 55 7.81 3.76 0.03
CA TRP A 55 6.43 4.00 0.46
C TRP A 55 5.46 2.97 -0.13
N ILE A 56 4.52 2.54 0.72
CA ILE A 56 3.34 1.76 0.35
C ILE A 56 2.07 2.54 0.72
N GLY A 57 0.90 2.04 0.31
CA GLY A 57 -0.36 2.77 0.47
C GLY A 57 -0.93 2.78 1.89
N LEU A 58 -0.26 2.18 2.88
CA LEU A 58 -0.77 2.11 4.24
C LEU A 58 -0.47 3.43 4.97
N THR A 59 -1.51 4.04 5.54
CA THR A 59 -1.40 5.27 6.34
C THR A 59 -2.35 5.20 7.53
N ASP A 60 -1.97 5.83 8.63
CA ASP A 60 -2.79 5.93 9.82
C ASP A 60 -3.78 7.09 9.68
N ASP A 61 -5.05 6.87 10.01
CA ASP A 61 -6.07 7.92 10.09
C ASP A 61 -6.23 8.43 11.53
N PRO A 62 -5.72 9.63 11.85
CA PRO A 62 -5.81 10.19 13.20
C PRO A 62 -7.24 10.47 13.67
N LYS A 63 -8.20 10.58 12.74
CA LYS A 63 -9.62 10.76 13.08
C LYS A 63 -10.25 9.47 13.62
N SER A 64 -9.64 8.33 13.33
CA SER A 64 -10.02 7.03 13.90
C SER A 64 -9.52 6.87 15.34
N TRP A 65 -8.65 7.77 15.84
CA TRP A 65 -8.26 7.79 17.25
C TRP A 65 -9.31 8.54 18.09
N LYS A 66 -10.31 7.82 18.60
CA LYS A 66 -11.21 8.40 19.64
C LYS A 66 -10.52 8.38 21.01
N GLY A 67 -10.06 9.55 21.47
CA GLY A 67 -9.43 9.73 22.79
C GLY A 67 -7.91 9.49 22.75
N VAL A 68 -7.20 9.89 23.82
CA VAL A 68 -5.76 9.62 23.97
C VAL A 68 -5.58 8.10 23.88
N MET A 69 -5.16 7.63 22.70
CA MET A 69 -5.22 6.24 22.22
C MET A 69 -6.67 5.76 21.95
N GLY A 70 -6.97 5.58 20.66
CA GLY A 70 -8.28 5.15 20.16
C GLY A 70 -8.68 3.73 20.56
N ASN A 71 -9.98 3.46 20.47
CA ASN A 71 -10.63 2.18 20.80
C ASN A 71 -10.78 1.23 19.58
N ASP A 72 -10.34 1.66 18.39
CA ASP A 72 -10.25 0.78 17.21
C ASP A 72 -8.98 -0.07 17.33
N SER A 73 -9.10 -1.38 17.16
CA SER A 73 -7.94 -2.29 17.19
C SER A 73 -6.93 -2.02 16.07
N ASN A 74 -7.34 -1.31 15.02
CA ASN A 74 -6.51 -0.96 13.87
C ASN A 74 -6.99 0.36 13.21
N SER A 75 -6.16 1.40 13.23
CA SER A 75 -6.42 2.69 12.56
C SER A 75 -5.76 2.81 11.17
N TRP A 76 -4.99 1.81 10.75
CA TRP A 76 -4.28 1.79 9.47
C TRP A 76 -5.23 1.51 8.31
N ARG A 77 -5.18 2.37 7.29
CA ARG A 77 -6.04 2.31 6.11
C ARG A 77 -5.21 2.30 4.84
N TRP A 78 -5.65 1.49 3.87
CA TRP A 78 -5.07 1.51 2.53
C TRP A 78 -5.54 2.75 1.77
N SER A 79 -4.61 3.48 1.17
CA SER A 79 -4.87 4.72 0.43
C SER A 79 -5.85 4.54 -0.74
N ALA A 80 -5.83 3.35 -1.35
CA ALA A 80 -6.68 3.01 -2.48
C ALA A 80 -8.16 2.82 -2.11
N THR A 81 -8.44 2.27 -0.92
CA THR A 81 -9.79 1.90 -0.49
C THR A 81 -10.35 2.77 0.64
N GLY A 82 -9.47 3.38 1.45
CA GLY A 82 -9.84 4.06 2.70
C GLY A 82 -10.25 3.10 3.82
N THR A 83 -10.05 1.80 3.65
CA THR A 83 -10.45 0.76 4.60
C THR A 83 -9.24 0.11 5.25
N THR A 84 -9.46 -0.53 6.40
CA THR A 84 -8.49 -1.46 7.00
C THR A 84 -8.30 -2.68 6.10
N SER A 85 -7.26 -3.47 6.35
CA SER A 85 -7.00 -4.73 5.64
C SER A 85 -8.24 -5.63 5.65
N GLU A 86 -8.63 -6.18 4.48
CA GLU A 86 -9.76 -7.11 4.38
C GLU A 86 -9.41 -8.53 4.85
N THR A 87 -8.12 -8.85 4.91
CA THR A 87 -7.59 -10.18 5.24
C THR A 87 -6.91 -10.24 6.60
N ASP A 88 -6.93 -9.13 7.36
CA ASP A 88 -6.13 -8.91 8.57
C ASP A 88 -4.62 -9.12 8.39
N TYR A 89 -4.13 -9.22 7.14
CA TYR A 89 -2.71 -9.41 6.86
C TYR A 89 -1.90 -8.21 7.31
N GLN A 90 -0.82 -8.49 8.04
CA GLN A 90 0.15 -7.50 8.50
C GLN A 90 1.57 -8.06 8.42
N ASN A 91 2.54 -7.19 8.14
CA ASN A 91 3.94 -7.61 8.04
C ASN A 91 4.91 -6.59 8.64
N TRP A 92 4.54 -6.04 9.79
CA TRP A 92 5.37 -5.14 10.59
C TRP A 92 6.74 -5.74 10.93
N ALA A 93 7.75 -4.88 10.99
CA ALA A 93 9.03 -5.22 11.59
C ALA A 93 8.87 -5.41 13.10
N TYR A 94 9.88 -6.03 13.72
CA TYR A 94 9.89 -6.20 15.17
C TYR A 94 9.81 -4.83 15.88
N ASN A 95 8.90 -4.69 16.84
CA ASN A 95 8.55 -3.46 17.57
C ASN A 95 7.84 -2.36 16.78
N GLU A 96 7.44 -2.59 15.53
CA GLU A 96 6.63 -1.63 14.77
C GLU A 96 5.13 -1.94 14.86
N PRO A 97 4.24 -0.94 14.68
CA PRO A 97 4.56 0.48 14.56
C PRO A 97 4.95 1.12 15.90
N THR A 98 5.99 1.96 15.89
CA THR A 98 6.49 2.64 17.10
C THR A 98 5.80 3.96 17.38
N PHE A 99 5.21 4.58 16.35
CA PHE A 99 4.37 5.77 16.47
C PHE A 99 5.08 6.95 17.18
N THR A 100 6.36 7.15 16.86
CA THR A 100 7.22 8.07 17.61
C THR A 100 6.65 9.50 17.59
N TYR A 101 6.31 10.02 18.78
CA TYR A 101 5.69 11.34 18.98
C TYR A 101 4.39 11.58 18.19
N ALA A 102 3.62 10.53 17.84
CA ALA A 102 2.40 10.62 17.04
C ALA A 102 2.57 11.27 15.65
N ARG A 103 3.78 11.15 15.08
CA ARG A 103 4.17 11.77 13.80
C ARG A 103 4.41 10.77 12.68
N GLU A 104 4.52 9.49 13.01
CA GLU A 104 4.81 8.41 12.07
C GLU A 104 3.48 7.78 11.63
N LYS A 105 2.94 8.32 10.53
CA LYS A 105 1.58 7.98 10.04
C LYS A 105 1.59 7.35 8.66
N CYS A 106 2.77 7.15 8.08
CA CYS A 106 2.93 6.64 6.74
C CYS A 106 3.87 5.44 6.78
N VAL A 107 3.55 4.40 6.01
CA VAL A 107 4.29 3.14 6.09
C VAL A 107 5.15 2.96 4.86
N TYR A 108 6.39 2.54 5.09
CA TYR A 108 7.30 2.09 4.05
C TYR A 108 7.69 0.64 4.27
N ILE A 109 8.12 -0.01 3.20
CA ILE A 109 8.76 -1.32 3.27
C ILE A 109 10.28 -1.14 3.35
N PHE A 110 10.91 -1.93 4.22
CA PHE A 110 12.35 -2.16 4.25
C PHE A 110 12.63 -3.62 4.57
N ASN A 111 13.47 -4.25 3.76
CA ASN A 111 13.77 -5.68 3.87
C ASN A 111 12.53 -6.58 3.92
N GLY A 112 11.51 -6.23 3.13
CA GLY A 112 10.25 -6.97 3.09
C GLY A 112 9.35 -6.76 4.32
N LYS A 113 9.72 -5.91 5.29
CA LYS A 113 8.94 -5.61 6.50
C LYS A 113 8.41 -4.18 6.49
N TRP A 114 7.28 -3.96 7.16
CA TRP A 114 6.63 -2.66 7.27
C TRP A 114 7.15 -1.89 8.47
N LEU A 115 7.41 -0.60 8.28
CA LEU A 115 7.80 0.35 9.32
C LEU A 115 7.03 1.64 9.09
N ASP A 116 6.58 2.30 10.16
CA ASP A 116 6.04 3.65 10.10
C ASP A 116 7.15 4.70 10.12
N ASP A 117 6.92 5.82 9.45
CA ASP A 117 7.80 6.98 9.46
C ASP A 117 6.96 8.23 9.19
N ARG A 118 7.60 9.39 9.38
CA ARG A 118 7.03 10.70 9.12
C ARG A 118 6.74 10.85 7.63
N CYS A 119 5.50 11.15 7.29
CA CYS A 119 5.03 11.23 5.90
C CYS A 119 5.80 12.21 5.01
N TRP A 120 6.51 13.20 5.60
CA TRP A 120 7.32 14.18 4.87
C TRP A 120 8.73 13.69 4.49
N ILE A 121 9.16 12.52 4.99
CA ILE A 121 10.43 11.92 4.58
C ILE A 121 10.35 11.53 3.11
N LYS A 122 11.42 11.78 2.35
CA LYS A 122 11.47 11.43 0.93
C LYS A 122 11.98 10.00 0.77
N LYS A 123 11.22 9.16 0.08
CA LYS A 123 11.57 7.77 -0.24
C LYS A 123 11.14 7.45 -1.67
N GLN A 124 11.70 6.38 -2.23
CA GLN A 124 11.11 5.74 -3.41
C GLN A 124 9.76 5.13 -3.05
N PHE A 125 9.01 4.65 -4.03
CA PHE A 125 7.65 4.21 -3.80
C PHE A 125 7.19 3.17 -4.81
N VAL A 126 6.16 2.42 -4.43
CA VAL A 126 5.58 1.36 -5.25
C VAL A 126 4.12 1.69 -5.54
N CYS A 127 3.80 1.84 -6.82
CA CYS A 127 2.42 1.98 -7.29
C CYS A 127 1.85 0.61 -7.69
N PHE A 128 0.53 0.51 -7.84
CA PHE A 128 -0.09 -0.62 -8.51
C PHE A 128 -1.06 -0.18 -9.60
N ASN A 129 -1.28 -1.07 -10.57
CA ASN A 129 -2.38 -0.99 -11.52
C ASN A 129 -3.48 -1.97 -11.09
N GLY A 130 -4.64 -1.43 -10.72
CA GLY A 130 -5.87 -2.19 -10.53
C GLY A 130 -6.44 -2.56 -11.89
N LYS A 131 -5.92 -3.61 -12.53
CA LYS A 131 -6.58 -4.14 -13.72
C LYS A 131 -7.82 -4.91 -13.24
N LYS A 132 -8.99 -4.27 -13.24
CA LYS A 132 -10.22 -5.02 -13.48
C LYS A 132 -10.02 -5.66 -14.84
N ILE A 133 -9.76 -6.96 -14.87
CA ILE A 133 -9.89 -7.73 -16.11
C ILE A 133 -11.39 -7.71 -16.38
N THR A 134 -11.87 -6.65 -17.02
CA THR A 134 -13.14 -6.71 -17.73
C THR A 134 -12.84 -7.69 -18.85
N ILE A 135 -13.21 -8.95 -18.66
CA ILE A 135 -13.43 -9.85 -19.79
C ILE A 135 -14.54 -9.14 -20.57
N MET A 136 -14.15 -8.30 -21.55
CA MET A 136 -15.06 -7.97 -22.62
C MET A 136 -15.33 -9.32 -23.25
N LEU A 137 -16.41 -9.97 -22.84
CA LEU A 137 -17.04 -11.00 -23.65
C LEU A 137 -17.30 -10.28 -24.97
N LEU A 138 -16.36 -10.41 -25.91
CA LEU A 138 -16.65 -10.24 -27.31
C LEU A 138 -17.74 -11.27 -27.55
N VAL A 139 -18.99 -10.85 -27.42
CA VAL A 139 -20.11 -11.55 -28.01
C VAL A 139 -19.82 -11.41 -29.49
N ILE A 140 -19.05 -12.36 -30.03
CA ILE A 140 -18.90 -12.51 -31.47
C ILE A 140 -20.32 -12.88 -31.89
N SER A 141 -21.03 -11.90 -32.44
CA SER A 141 -22.30 -12.13 -33.12
C SER A 141 -22.01 -13.16 -34.20
N ALA A 142 -22.39 -14.41 -33.96
CA ALA A 142 -22.49 -15.39 -35.02
C ALA A 142 -23.75 -15.01 -35.82
N VAL A 143 -23.54 -14.92 -37.13
CA VAL A 143 -24.49 -14.59 -38.19
C VAL A 143 -25.79 -15.36 -38.07
#